data_AF-A0A354SHH8-F1
#
_entry.id   AF-A0A354SHH8-F1
#
_cell.length_a   1.000
_cell.length_b   1.000
_cell.length_c   1.000
_cell.angle_alpha   90.00
_cell.angle_beta   90.00
_cell.angle_gamma   90.00
#
_symmetry.space_group_name_H-M   'P 1'
#
loop_
_entity.id
_entity.type
_entity.pdbx_description
1 polymer ?
#
loop_
_entity_poly.entity_id
_entity_poly.type
_entity_poly.pdbx_seq_one_letter_code
_entity_poly.pdbx_strand_id
1 'polypeptide(L)' 'MSQIPIVLFGYFNPIFAYGAEMFARNAQKAGADGILVVDLPPEEAGELRIHTDAAGLDFISLVAPTTGRDRLKKILKG' A
#
# COMPACT_ATOMS: atom_id res chain seq x y z
N MET A 1 16.64 0.15 16.12
CA MET A 1 15.79 0.42 14.95
C MET A 1 16.14 1.78 14.43
N SER A 2 16.32 1.92 13.11
CA SER A 2 16.53 3.24 12.49
C SER A 2 15.34 4.14 12.81
N GLN A 3 15.56 5.42 13.11
CA GLN A 3 14.48 6.41 13.24
C GLN A 3 14.03 6.98 11.88
N ILE A 4 14.58 6.45 10.78
CA ILE A 4 14.29 6.90 9.42
C ILE A 4 13.18 6.01 8.85
N PRO A 5 12.03 6.57 8.46
CA PRO A 5 10.96 5.81 7.83
C PRO A 5 11.39 5.15 6.52
N ILE A 6 10.99 3.90 6.31
CA ILE A 6 11.28 3.10 5.11
C ILE A 6 9.97 2.78 4.39
N VAL A 7 9.90 3.18 3.11
CA VAL A 7 8.78 2.89 2.23
C VAL A 7 9.21 1.91 1.15
N LEU A 8 8.46 0.82 1.00
CA LEU A 8 8.61 -0.10 -0.12
C LEU A 8 7.87 0.45 -1.34
N PHE A 9 8.53 0.49 -2.49
CA PHE A 9 7.94 0.96 -3.73
C PHE A 9 8.05 -0.14 -4.80
N GLY A 10 6.92 -0.54 -5.39
CA GLY A 10 6.91 -1.59 -6.40
C GLY A 10 5.57 -1.78 -7.13
N TYR A 11 5.44 -2.97 -7.72
CA TYR A 11 4.28 -3.42 -8.49
C TYR A 11 3.51 -4.50 -7.72
N PHE A 12 2.22 -4.69 -8.03
CA PHE A 12 1.37 -5.64 -7.32
C PHE A 12 1.70 -7.09 -7.63
N ASN A 13 2.09 -7.41 -8.87
CA ASN A 13 2.28 -8.80 -9.29
C ASN A 13 3.26 -9.62 -8.42
N PRO A 14 4.46 -9.12 -8.03
CA PRO A 14 5.33 -9.84 -7.10
C PRO A 14 4.71 -10.04 -5.71
N ILE A 15 3.92 -9.08 -5.22
CA ILE A 15 3.24 -9.15 -3.92
C ILE A 15 2.16 -10.22 -3.96
N PHE A 16 1.38 -10.24 -5.04
CA PHE A 16 0.35 -11.24 -5.29
C PHE A 16 0.95 -12.65 -5.36
N ALA A 17 2.02 -12.83 -6.14
CA ALA A 17 2.73 -14.11 -6.25
C ALA A 17 3.34 -14.57 -4.92
N TYR A 18 3.78 -13.63 -4.07
CA TYR A 18 4.28 -13.93 -2.73
C TYR A 18 3.16 -14.21 -1.71
N GLY A 19 1.95 -13.72 -1.96
CA GLY A 19 0.83 -13.71 -1.03
C GLY A 19 0.77 -12.41 -0.21
N ALA A 20 -0.31 -11.65 -0.38
CA ALA A 20 -0.47 -10.31 0.19
C ALA A 20 -0.38 -10.28 1.74
N GLU A 21 -1.00 -11.24 2.42
CA GLU A 21 -0.93 -11.34 3.88
C GLU A 21 0.50 -11.59 4.39
N MET A 22 1.20 -12.57 3.78
CA MET A 22 2.57 -12.90 4.16
C MET A 22 3.51 -11.74 3.85
N PHE A 23 3.30 -11.07 2.72
CA PHE A 23 4.05 -9.88 2.34
C PHE A 23 3.90 -8.78 3.40
N ALA A 24 2.68 -8.37 3.73
CA ALA A 24 2.42 -7.28 4.66
C ALA A 24 3.05 -7.53 6.04
N ARG A 25 2.86 -8.75 6.58
CA ARG A 25 3.45 -9.15 7.87
C ARG A 25 4.98 -9.17 7.84
N ASN A 26 5.58 -9.71 6.79
CA ASN A 26 7.03 -9.83 6.69
C ASN A 26 7.69 -8.47 6.42
N ALA A 27 7.05 -7.60 5.62
CA ALA A 27 7.51 -6.24 5.37
C ALA A 27 7.53 -5.41 6.67
N GLN A 28 6.44 -5.43 7.44
CA GLN A 28 6.41 -4.73 8.72
C GLN A 28 7.44 -5.30 9.71
N LYS A 29 7.56 -6.63 9.81
CA LYS A 29 8.56 -7.29 10.67
C LYS A 29 10.00 -6.94 10.27
N ALA A 30 10.25 -6.72 8.99
CA ALA A 30 11.55 -6.28 8.47
C ALA A 30 11.85 -4.79 8.74
N GLY A 31 10.87 -4.03 9.24
CA GLY A 31 11.00 -2.62 9.58
C GLY A 31 10.59 -1.65 8.48
N ALA A 32 9.75 -2.08 7.53
CA ALA A 32 9.08 -1.15 6.63
C ALA A 32 7.91 -0.46 7.34
N ASP A 33 7.75 0.84 7.11
CA ASP A 33 6.68 1.66 7.66
C ASP A 33 5.52 1.81 6.69
N GLY A 34 5.78 1.71 5.38
CA GLY A 34 4.73 1.78 4.38
C GLY A 34 5.06 1.14 3.05
N ILE A 35 4.05 1.12 2.17
CA ILE A 35 4.15 0.61 0.82
C ILE A 35 3.41 1.50 -0.17
N LEU A 36 4.02 1.69 -1.35
CA LEU A 36 3.41 2.31 -2.52
C LEU A 36 3.41 1.30 -3.68
N VAL A 37 2.21 1.00 -4.20
CA VAL A 37 2.03 0.10 -5.36
C VAL A 37 1.47 0.90 -6.53
N VAL A 38 2.26 1.11 -7.58
CA VAL A 38 1.91 2.05 -8.67
C VAL A 38 0.86 1.56 -9.64
N ASP A 39 0.74 0.25 -9.80
CA ASP A 39 -0.19 -0.40 -10.72
C ASP A 39 -1.51 -0.80 -10.04
N LEU A 40 -1.70 -0.47 -8.75
CA LEU A 40 -2.89 -0.86 -8.00
C LEU A 40 -3.85 0.32 -7.82
N PRO A 41 -4.93 0.43 -8.62
CA PRO A 41 -5.92 1.47 -8.46
C PRO A 41 -6.74 1.30 -7.17
N PRO A 42 -7.37 2.37 -6.63
CA PRO A 42 -8.15 2.29 -5.39
C PRO A 42 -9.26 1.23 -5.40
N GLU A 43 -9.81 0.94 -6.58
CA GLU A 43 -10.85 -0.06 -6.78
C GLU A 43 -10.37 -1.50 -6.51
N GLU A 44 -9.08 -1.77 -6.72
CA GLU A 44 -8.46 -3.10 -6.58
C GLU A 44 -7.58 -3.19 -5.31
N ALA A 45 -7.22 -2.04 -4.74
CA ALA A 45 -6.36 -1.95 -3.57
C ALA A 45 -6.92 -2.64 -2.31
N GLY A 46 -8.24 -2.88 -2.24
CA GLY A 46 -8.90 -3.45 -1.07
C GLY A 46 -8.30 -4.78 -0.59
N GLU A 47 -7.92 -5.67 -1.51
CA GLU A 47 -7.35 -6.98 -1.16
C GLU A 47 -6.01 -6.84 -0.42
N LEU A 48 -5.11 -6.00 -0.94
CA LEU A 48 -3.84 -5.73 -0.29
C LEU A 48 -4.02 -4.92 1.00
N ARG A 49 -4.95 -3.96 0.98
CA ARG A 49 -5.13 -2.98 2.05
C ARG A 49 -5.60 -3.60 3.37
N ILE A 50 -6.48 -4.59 3.30
CA ILE A 50 -6.90 -5.36 4.48
C ILE A 50 -5.68 -5.95 5.22
N HIS A 51 -4.71 -6.45 4.47
CA HIS A 51 -3.51 -7.05 5.04
C HIS A 51 -2.50 -6.02 5.54
N THR A 52 -2.31 -4.91 4.82
CA THR A 52 -1.41 -3.84 5.26
C THR A 52 -1.93 -3.15 6.52
N ASP A 53 -3.24 -2.86 6.59
CA ASP A 53 -3.88 -2.27 7.76
C ASP A 53 -3.78 -3.20 8.98
N ALA A 54 -4.03 -4.51 8.80
CA ALA A 54 -3.91 -5.50 9.86
C ALA A 54 -2.45 -5.68 10.34
N ALA A 55 -1.47 -5.50 9.46
CA ALA A 55 -0.06 -5.58 9.81
C ALA A 55 0.51 -4.29 10.43
N GLY A 56 -0.20 -3.15 10.32
CA GLY A 56 0.33 -1.84 10.68
C GLY A 56 1.37 -1.31 9.69
N LEU A 57 1.20 -1.62 8.40
CA LEU A 57 2.01 -1.11 7.29
C LEU A 57 1.19 -0.07 6.52
N ASP A 58 1.66 1.16 6.41
CA ASP A 58 0.89 2.24 5.77
C ASP A 58 0.75 2.02 4.26
N PHE A 59 -0.47 1.97 3.76
CA PHE A 59 -0.75 1.92 2.31
C PHE A 59 -0.79 3.33 1.71
N ILE A 60 0.23 3.70 0.95
CA ILE A 60 0.40 5.04 0.38
C ILE A 60 -0.33 5.13 -0.96
N SER A 61 -1.33 6.00 -1.03
CA SER A 61 -2.11 6.23 -2.26
C SER A 61 -1.54 7.36 -3.11
N LEU A 62 -1.63 7.21 -4.44
CA LEU A 62 -1.24 8.25 -5.39
C LEU A 62 -2.42 9.12 -5.81
N VAL A 63 -2.18 10.43 -5.88
CA VAL A 63 -3.07 11.42 -6.47
C VAL A 63 -2.31 12.24 -7.52
N ALA A 64 -2.98 12.62 -8.60
CA ALA A 64 -2.43 13.45 -9.67
C ALA A 64 -3.22 14.77 -9.79
N PRO A 65 -2.64 15.83 -10.38
CA PRO A 65 -3.37 17.09 -10.62
C PRO A 65 -4.64 16.91 -11.47
N THR A 66 -4.68 15.87 -12.29
CA THR A 66 -5.83 15.49 -13.14
C THR A 66 -6.81 14.55 -12.45
N THR A 67 -6.58 14.15 -11.20
CA THR A 67 -7.50 13.30 -10.44
C THR A 67 -8.81 14.06 -10.19
N GLY A 68 -9.90 13.59 -10.84
CA GLY A 68 -11.23 14.15 -10.64
C GLY A 68 -11.70 14.06 -9.18
N ARG A 69 -12.57 14.98 -8.77
CA ARG A 69 -13.04 15.12 -7.38
C ARG A 69 -13.64 13.83 -6.81
N ASP A 70 -14.38 13.06 -7.60
CA ASP A 70 -15.00 11.83 -7.13
C ASP A 70 -13.96 10.74 -6.87
N ARG A 71 -12.93 10.65 -7.72
CA ARG A 71 -11.82 9.72 -7.51
C ARG A 71 -10.97 10.13 -6.31
N LEU A 72 -10.72 11.43 -6.15
CA LEU A 72 -10.04 11.97 -4.97
C LEU A 72 -10.79 11.62 -3.67
N LYS A 73 -12.12 11.75 -3.64
CA LYS A 73 -12.93 11.35 -2.48
C LYS A 73 -12.81 9.86 -2.15
N LYS A 74 -12.68 8.99 -3.15
CA LYS A 74 -12.46 7.55 -2.90
C LYS A 74 -11.08 7.30 -2.30
N ILE A 75 -10.05 7.94 -2.84
CA ILE A 75 -8.67 7.82 -2.36
C ILE A 75 -8.55 8.30 -0.91
N LEU A 76 -9.17 9.44 -0.56
CA LEU A 76 -9.10 10.03 0.79
C LEU A 76 -9.98 9.31 1.84
N LYS A 77 -10.91 8.47 1.42
CA LYS A 77 -11.72 7.63 2.32
C LYS A 77 -11.02 6.33 2.70
N GLY A 78 -9.91 6.03 2.03
CA GLY A 78 -9.01 4.98 2.44
C GLY A 78 -8.41 5.34 3.77
#